data_AF-A0A7G1IR90-F1
#
_entry.id   AF-A0A7G1IR90-F1
#
_cell.length_a   1.000
_cell.length_b   1.000
_cell.length_c   1.000
_cell.angle_alpha   90.00
_cell.angle_beta   90.00
_cell.angle_gamma   90.00
#
_symmetry.space_group_name_H-M   'P 1'
#
loop_
_entity.id
_entity.type
_entity.pdbx_description
1 polymer ?
#
loop_
_entity_poly.entity_id
_entity_poly.type
_entity_poly.pdbx_seq_one_letter_code
_entity_poly.pdbx_strand_id
1 'polypeptide(L)'
;MAIDGNPSTSWQTDTYTDAVPFPAFKNGVGLMLQLPKPTVVGAVTIDISSTGTKVEIRSSPNPNPSKLDDTSVLTSATALKPGHNTIAVKSSAPTSNLLVWISTLGTTDGKSRADISEITVQAAS
;
A
#
# COMPACT_ATOMS: atom_id res chain seq x y z
N MET A 1 11.40 -8.02 -1.97
CA MET A 1 10.20 -8.49 -2.69
C MET A 1 9.33 -7.36 -3.18
N ALA A 2 8.99 -6.33 -2.39
CA ALA A 2 8.12 -5.24 -2.87
C ALA A 2 8.85 -3.90 -3.10
N ILE A 3 10.16 -3.84 -2.84
CA ILE A 3 11.01 -2.65 -2.96
C ILE A 3 12.43 -3.04 -3.42
N ASP A 4 12.58 -4.21 -4.03
CA ASP A 4 13.91 -4.71 -4.45
C ASP A 4 14.22 -4.43 -5.91
N GLY A 5 13.30 -3.79 -6.64
CA GLY A 5 13.45 -3.47 -8.05
C GLY A 5 13.35 -4.69 -8.97
N ASN A 6 12.87 -5.84 -8.46
CA ASN A 6 12.67 -7.03 -9.25
C ASN A 6 11.18 -7.36 -9.41
N PRO A 7 10.58 -7.01 -10.56
CA PRO A 7 9.15 -7.24 -10.82
C PRO A 7 8.79 -8.74 -10.92
N SER A 8 9.77 -9.65 -10.95
CA SER A 8 9.52 -11.10 -10.92
C SER A 8 9.28 -11.65 -9.51
N THR A 9 9.47 -10.83 -8.47
CA THR A 9 9.15 -11.21 -7.09
C THR A 9 7.97 -10.39 -6.59
N SER A 10 7.25 -10.91 -5.60
CA SER A 10 6.10 -10.22 -5.04
C SER A 10 5.96 -10.49 -3.56
N TRP A 11 5.66 -9.44 -2.81
CA TRP A 11 5.03 -9.61 -1.50
C TRP A 11 3.56 -9.97 -1.71
N GLN A 12 3.06 -10.92 -0.92
CA GLN A 12 1.69 -11.36 -0.98
C GLN A 12 1.05 -11.21 0.40
N THR A 13 -0.22 -10.81 0.43
CA THR A 13 -1.03 -11.02 1.63
C THR A 13 -1.26 -12.52 1.82
N ASP A 14 -1.67 -12.92 3.03
CA ASP A 14 -2.31 -14.22 3.21
C ASP A 14 -3.50 -14.38 2.25
N THR A 15 -3.87 -15.64 2.00
CA THR A 15 -5.11 -15.96 1.28
C THR A 15 -6.26 -16.06 2.28
N TYR A 16 -7.34 -15.31 2.03
CA TYR A 16 -8.52 -15.27 2.88
C TYR A 16 -9.67 -16.06 2.25
N THR A 17 -10.32 -16.91 3.04
CA THR A 17 -11.50 -17.69 2.61
C THR A 17 -12.80 -16.90 2.73
N ASP A 18 -12.93 -16.05 3.76
CA ASP A 18 -14.13 -15.25 4.07
C ASP A 18 -13.91 -13.76 3.85
N ALA A 19 -13.47 -13.38 2.65
CA ALA A 19 -13.12 -11.99 2.34
C ALA A 19 -14.27 -11.25 1.64
N VAL A 20 -14.89 -10.28 2.32
CA VAL A 20 -15.70 -9.23 1.66
C VAL A 20 -15.67 -7.90 2.43
N PRO A 21 -14.78 -6.93 2.11
CA PRO A 21 -13.53 -7.09 1.37
C PRO A 21 -12.39 -7.66 2.25
N PHE A 22 -12.55 -7.67 3.57
CA PHE A 22 -11.74 -8.44 4.52
C PHE A 22 -12.70 -9.15 5.50
N PRO A 23 -12.28 -10.19 6.23
CA PRO A 23 -13.05 -10.71 7.36
C PRO A 23 -13.42 -9.59 8.33
N ALA A 24 -14.61 -9.62 8.93
CA ALA A 24 -15.20 -8.48 9.67
C ALA A 24 -14.34 -7.88 10.80
N PHE A 25 -13.41 -8.66 11.35
CA PHE A 25 -12.49 -8.21 12.42
C PHE A 25 -11.24 -7.48 11.89
N LYS A 26 -11.01 -7.46 10.57
CA LYS A 26 -9.82 -6.87 9.96
C LYS A 26 -10.24 -5.73 9.04
N ASN A 27 -9.74 -4.54 9.34
CA ASN A 27 -9.97 -3.32 8.55
C ASN A 27 -8.97 -3.13 7.40
N GLY A 28 -7.99 -4.03 7.26
CA GLY A 28 -7.02 -4.05 6.18
C GLY A 28 -5.68 -4.69 6.56
N VAL A 29 -4.72 -4.59 5.65
CA VAL A 29 -3.32 -4.98 5.84
C VAL A 29 -2.45 -4.04 5.02
N GLY A 30 -1.20 -3.81 5.43
CA GLY A 30 -0.33 -2.92 4.67
C GLY A 30 1.14 -3.19 4.82
N LEU A 31 1.92 -2.52 3.98
CA LEU A 31 3.37 -2.50 4.02
C LEU A 31 3.82 -1.16 4.59
N MET A 32 4.63 -1.20 5.65
CA MET A 32 5.32 -0.02 6.16
C MET A 32 6.67 0.14 5.47
N LEU A 33 6.87 1.27 4.80
CA LEU A 33 8.12 1.64 4.15
C LEU A 33 8.83 2.68 5.01
N GLN A 34 10.05 2.37 5.46
CA GLN A 34 10.93 3.35 6.08
C GLN A 34 11.75 4.02 4.97
N LEU A 35 11.52 5.32 4.78
CA LEU A 35 12.21 6.09 3.76
C LEU A 35 13.66 6.37 4.20
N PRO A 36 14.63 6.37 3.27
CA PRO A 36 16.04 6.58 3.60
C PRO A 36 16.32 7.96 4.19
N LYS A 37 15.42 8.92 3.99
CA LYS A 37 15.41 10.24 4.61
C LYS A 37 13.98 10.79 4.67
N PRO A 38 13.67 11.73 5.58
CA PRO A 38 12.39 12.43 5.59
C PRO A 38 12.09 13.04 4.21
N THR A 39 10.95 12.70 3.63
CA THR A 39 10.60 13.06 2.25
C THR A 39 9.18 13.60 2.18
N VAL A 40 8.99 14.74 1.52
CA VAL A 40 7.67 15.19 1.09
C VAL A 40 7.27 14.32 -0.10
N VAL A 41 6.34 13.39 0.11
CA VAL A 41 5.96 12.41 -0.92
C VAL A 41 5.02 13.06 -1.93
N GLY A 42 5.37 12.95 -3.22
CA GLY A 42 4.59 13.48 -4.34
C GLY A 42 3.85 12.39 -5.13
N ALA A 43 4.42 11.19 -5.22
CA ALA A 43 3.76 10.05 -5.85
C ALA A 43 4.21 8.72 -5.25
N VAL A 44 3.32 7.73 -5.32
CA VAL A 44 3.62 6.33 -5.05
C VAL A 44 3.20 5.51 -6.25
N THR A 45 4.14 4.75 -6.77
CA THR A 45 3.92 3.80 -7.85
C THR A 45 3.79 2.40 -7.26
N ILE A 46 2.81 1.63 -7.73
CA ILE A 46 2.55 0.27 -7.27
C ILE A 46 2.30 -0.63 -8.48
N ASP A 47 3.11 -1.68 -8.59
CA ASP A 47 2.87 -2.79 -9.50
C ASP A 47 2.20 -3.93 -8.75
N ILE A 48 1.05 -4.37 -9.25
CA ILE A 48 0.18 -5.35 -8.57
C ILE A 48 -0.49 -6.27 -9.59
N SER A 49 -0.71 -7.54 -9.28
CA SER A 49 -1.42 -8.46 -10.19
C SER A 49 -2.91 -8.62 -9.86
N SER A 50 -3.31 -8.32 -8.62
CA SER A 50 -4.68 -8.51 -8.16
C SER A 50 -5.67 -7.53 -8.80
N THR A 51 -6.91 -7.98 -9.01
CA THR A 51 -8.04 -7.14 -9.40
C THR A 51 -8.89 -6.73 -8.20
N GLY A 52 -9.43 -5.50 -8.20
CA GLY A 52 -10.37 -5.03 -7.16
C GLY A 52 -9.73 -4.51 -5.87
N THR A 53 -8.40 -4.62 -5.74
CA THR A 53 -7.65 -4.07 -4.60
C THR A 53 -7.76 -2.55 -4.56
N LYS A 54 -7.99 -1.99 -3.36
CA LYS A 54 -7.90 -0.55 -3.10
C LYS A 54 -6.88 -0.27 -2.01
N VAL A 55 -6.11 0.79 -2.20
CA VAL A 55 -5.08 1.20 -1.24
C VAL A 55 -5.23 2.65 -0.80
N GLU A 56 -4.93 2.92 0.45
CA GLU A 56 -4.64 4.25 0.96
C GLU A 56 -3.13 4.45 1.03
N ILE A 57 -2.70 5.70 0.83
CA ILE A 57 -1.33 6.12 1.13
C ILE A 57 -1.38 6.93 2.41
N ARG A 58 -0.59 6.54 3.41
CA ARG A 58 -0.64 7.13 4.75
C ARG A 58 0.77 7.43 5.25
N SER A 59 0.94 8.48 6.05
CA SER A 59 2.17 8.73 6.80
C SER A 59 2.05 8.22 8.23
N SER A 60 3.15 7.75 8.81
CA SER A 60 3.21 7.33 10.21
C SER A 60 4.34 8.05 10.97
N PRO A 61 4.10 8.49 12.22
CA PRO A 61 5.15 9.10 13.05
C PRO A 61 6.25 8.10 13.44
N ASN A 62 5.97 6.80 13.41
CA ASN A 62 6.93 5.74 13.74
C ASN A 62 6.70 4.49 12.84
N PRO A 63 7.67 3.58 12.71
CA PRO A 63 7.54 2.43 11.81
C PRO A 63 6.58 1.33 12.31
N ASN A 64 6.18 1.35 13.58
CA ASN A 64 5.34 0.32 14.20
C ASN A 64 4.17 0.97 14.97
N PRO A 65 3.24 1.67 14.29
CA PRO A 65 2.10 2.31 14.95
C PRO A 65 1.24 1.26 15.67
N SER A 66 0.71 1.62 16.83
CA SER A 66 -0.08 0.69 17.65
C SER A 66 -1.47 0.43 17.07
N LYS A 67 -2.01 1.42 16.36
CA LYS A 67 -3.29 1.39 15.67
C LYS A 67 -3.21 2.17 14.36
N LEU A 68 -4.08 1.84 13.40
CA LEU A 68 -4.14 2.54 12.11
C LEU A 68 -4.40 4.05 12.28
N ASP A 69 -5.20 4.43 13.29
CA ASP A 69 -5.53 5.84 13.57
C ASP A 69 -4.33 6.66 14.12
N ASP A 70 -3.22 6.03 14.47
CA ASP A 70 -1.96 6.72 14.76
C ASP A 70 -1.27 7.24 13.49
N THR A 71 -1.80 6.89 12.31
CA THR A 71 -1.29 7.29 10.99
C THR A 71 -2.23 8.29 10.33
N SER A 72 -1.69 9.13 9.45
CA SER A 72 -2.47 10.15 8.73
C SER A 72 -2.65 9.77 7.28
N VAL A 73 -3.89 9.84 6.77
CA VAL A 73 -4.18 9.61 5.35
C VAL A 73 -3.59 10.75 4.52
N LEU A 74 -2.76 10.42 3.54
CA LEU A 74 -2.24 11.35 2.53
C LEU A 74 -3.05 11.26 1.22
N THR A 75 -3.46 10.04 0.85
CA THR A 75 -4.36 9.79 -0.28
C THR A 75 -5.38 8.72 0.13
N SER A 76 -6.67 9.02 -0.05
CA SER A 76 -7.78 8.11 0.23
C SER A 76 -7.75 6.85 -0.65
N ALA A 77 -8.58 5.87 -0.28
CA ALA A 77 -8.66 4.57 -0.97
C ALA A 77 -8.79 4.72 -2.49
N THR A 78 -7.73 4.34 -3.19
CA THR A 78 -7.59 4.42 -4.64
C THR A 78 -7.65 3.01 -5.21
N ALA A 79 -8.53 2.80 -6.20
CA ALA A 79 -8.64 1.51 -6.87
C ALA A 79 -7.44 1.27 -7.78
N LEU A 80 -6.84 0.08 -7.66
CA LEU A 80 -5.74 -0.35 -8.49
C LEU A 80 -6.24 -1.27 -9.60
N LYS A 81 -5.53 -1.24 -10.73
CA LYS A 81 -5.67 -2.20 -11.83
C LYS A 81 -4.46 -3.14 -11.85
N PRO A 82 -4.59 -4.36 -12.38
CA PRO A 82 -3.43 -5.20 -12.66
C PRO A 82 -2.39 -4.44 -13.51
N GLY A 83 -1.11 -4.66 -13.19
CA GLY A 83 0.02 -3.95 -13.75
C GLY A 83 0.36 -2.66 -12.99
N HIS A 84 0.75 -1.64 -13.74
CA HIS A 84 1.34 -0.42 -13.22
C HIS A 84 0.31 0.65 -12.83
N ASN A 85 0.44 1.16 -11.60
CA ASN A 85 -0.41 2.21 -11.05
C ASN A 85 0.45 3.33 -10.49
N THR A 86 0.09 4.58 -10.77
CA THR A 86 0.71 5.76 -10.13
C THR A 86 -0.36 6.51 -9.36
N ILE A 87 -0.12 6.71 -8.06
CA ILE A 87 -1.00 7.42 -7.14
C ILE A 87 -0.33 8.74 -6.79
N ALA A 88 -0.96 9.85 -7.16
CA ALA A 88 -0.51 11.17 -6.74
C ALA A 88 -0.74 11.34 -5.23
N VAL A 89 0.24 11.91 -4.54
CA VAL A 89 0.20 12.19 -3.10
C VAL A 89 0.35 13.68 -2.88
N LYS A 90 -0.62 14.28 -2.19
CA LYS A 90 -0.61 15.72 -1.88
C LYS A 90 -0.14 15.95 -0.44
N SER A 91 1.09 15.50 -0.13
CA SER A 91 1.68 15.78 1.18
C SER A 91 2.26 17.18 1.23
N SER A 92 2.04 17.90 2.33
CA SER A 92 2.65 19.20 2.61
C SER A 92 3.84 19.11 3.58
N ALA A 93 4.03 17.96 4.23
CA ALA A 93 5.08 17.73 5.22
C ALA A 93 5.93 16.51 4.88
N PRO A 94 7.22 16.49 5.26
CA PRO A 94 8.05 15.32 5.08
C PRO A 94 7.64 14.20 6.06
N THR A 95 7.74 12.94 5.61
CA THR A 95 7.60 11.76 6.48
C THR A 95 8.79 10.83 6.32
N SER A 96 9.11 10.07 7.37
CA SER A 96 10.10 8.99 7.33
C SER A 96 9.46 7.62 7.20
N ASN A 97 8.15 7.49 7.45
CA ASN A 97 7.45 6.21 7.40
C ASN A 97 6.18 6.36 6.56
N LEU A 98 6.13 5.63 5.45
CA LEU A 98 5.01 5.62 4.53
C LEU A 98 4.32 4.27 4.59
N LEU A 99 3.04 4.25 4.87
CA LEU A 99 2.21 3.05 4.89
C LEU A 99 1.41 2.98 3.59
N VAL A 100 1.59 1.89 2.85
CA VAL A 100 0.68 1.47 1.77
C VAL A 100 -0.33 0.52 2.38
N TRP A 101 -1.55 1.00 2.61
CA TRP A 101 -2.60 0.28 3.33
C TRP A 101 -3.65 -0.26 2.37
N ILE A 102 -3.78 -1.59 2.27
CA ILE A 102 -4.85 -2.25 1.51
C ILE A 102 -6.12 -2.22 2.37
N SER A 103 -7.03 -1.31 2.05
CA SER A 103 -8.32 -1.14 2.72
C SER A 103 -9.44 -1.98 2.08
N THR A 104 -9.23 -2.47 0.87
CA THR A 104 -10.13 -3.41 0.18
C THR A 104 -9.28 -4.46 -0.47
N LEU A 105 -9.43 -5.72 -0.05
CA LEU A 105 -8.70 -6.83 -0.67
C LEU A 105 -9.33 -7.18 -2.01
N GLY A 106 -8.48 -7.33 -3.02
CA GLY A 106 -8.85 -7.85 -4.32
C GLY A 106 -8.72 -9.36 -4.41
N THR A 107 -8.55 -9.84 -5.64
CA THR A 107 -8.33 -11.25 -5.95
C THR A 107 -7.16 -11.44 -6.92
N THR A 108 -6.39 -12.50 -6.71
CA THR A 108 -5.35 -12.99 -7.63
C THR A 108 -5.62 -14.47 -7.90
N ASP A 109 -5.73 -14.88 -9.17
CA ASP A 109 -6.03 -16.26 -9.60
C ASP A 109 -7.29 -16.84 -8.93
N GLY A 110 -8.32 -16.01 -8.75
CA GLY A 110 -9.58 -16.41 -8.10
C GLY A 110 -9.50 -16.57 -6.58
N LYS A 111 -8.34 -16.33 -5.96
CA LYS A 111 -8.18 -16.35 -4.50
C LYS A 111 -8.22 -14.93 -3.94
N SER A 112 -8.82 -14.73 -2.76
CA SER A 112 -8.79 -13.43 -2.10
C SER A 112 -7.43 -13.18 -1.44
N ARG A 113 -6.56 -12.50 -2.18
CA ARG A 113 -5.25 -12.02 -1.78
C ARG A 113 -4.84 -10.88 -2.70
N ALA A 114 -3.84 -10.11 -2.28
CA ALA A 114 -3.15 -9.15 -3.13
C ALA A 114 -1.68 -9.53 -3.27
N ASP A 115 -1.14 -9.35 -4.48
CA ASP A 115 0.25 -9.65 -4.82
C ASP A 115 0.87 -8.36 -5.37
N ILE A 116 1.72 -7.71 -4.57
CA ILE A 116 2.42 -6.47 -4.93
C ILE A 116 3.86 -6.84 -5.29
N SER A 117 4.24 -6.57 -6.54
CA SER A 117 5.59 -6.83 -7.03
C SER A 117 6.53 -5.68 -6.71
N GLU A 118 6.12 -4.43 -6.89
CA GLU A 118 7.00 -3.29 -6.65
C GLU A 118 6.23 -2.08 -6.11
N ILE A 119 6.90 -1.33 -5.23
CA ILE A 119 6.48 -0.04 -4.70
C ILE A 119 7.65 0.92 -4.86
N THR A 120 7.42 2.03 -5.56
CA THR A 120 8.37 3.13 -5.66
C THR A 120 7.77 4.40 -5.09
N VAL A 121 8.56 5.12 -4.28
CA VAL A 121 8.17 6.39 -3.68
C VAL A 121 8.95 7.51 -4.35
N GLN A 122 8.24 8.55 -4.81
CA GLN A 122 8.82 9.71 -5.45
C GLN A 122 8.58 10.96 -4.59
N ALA A 123 9.61 11.79 -4.43
CA ALA A 123 9.48 13.07 -3.77
C ALA A 123 8.62 14.03 -4.60
N ALA A 124 7.94 14.96 -3.92
CA ALA A 124 7.28 16.09 -4.58
C ALA A 124 8.31 16.94 -5.33
N SER A 125 7.93 17.43 -6.51
CA SER A 125 8.72 18.35 -7.34
C SER A 125 8.52 19.80 -6.91
#